data_AF-A0A4R1YYW3-F1
#
_entry.id   AF-A0A4R1YYW3-F1
#
_cell.length_a   1.000
_cell.length_b   1.000
_cell.length_c   1.000
_cell.angle_alpha   90.00
_cell.angle_beta   90.00
_cell.angle_gamma   90.00
#
_symmetry.space_group_name_H-M   'P 1'
#
loop_
_entity.id
_entity.type
_entity.pdbx_description
1 polymer ?
#
loop_
_entity_poly.entity_id
_entity_poly.type
_entity_poly.pdbx_seq_one_letter_code
_entity_poly.pdbx_strand_id
1 'polypeptide(L)'
;MENANKYRLSDKEIGTIVREAFGVSFRSAGELTDGWANMAYSIVLEDGRRVVLKIAPSADKRVMRYEKNMMRTEVEAMRLAAATPGLPVPRVYAYDASCSIIGAEYFFMDFAEGTAMNKIRDSLSLDEREAIARELGGYSRSINAYKNSFFGSLQPEGRRKDNWAEVFEGMMEDVLADGKDASVELPVSYAEIEKEVLRYGELLVAVKEASLVHWDLWDGNVFVHGGKISGLIDFERAFWGDPLSEFYFGRFAQNTLGAFCEGYGINGLTESERRRRVLYDFYLDLIMVIECTYRNYESKDHIKWAYGNFVEGYKHLQSL
;
A
#
# COMPACT_ATOMS: atom_id res chain seq x y z
N MET A 1 24.07 11.91 1.98
CA MET A 1 23.36 12.54 3.11
C MET A 1 22.81 11.39 3.95
N GLU A 2 23.41 11.13 5.11
CA GLU A 2 22.94 10.08 6.03
C GLU A 2 21.58 10.49 6.59
N ASN A 3 20.59 9.62 6.41
CA ASN A 3 19.24 9.87 6.91
C ASN A 3 19.23 9.50 8.39
N ALA A 4 19.24 10.49 9.28
CA ALA A 4 19.44 10.37 10.74
C ALA A 4 18.34 9.60 11.50
N ASN A 5 17.38 9.00 10.79
CA ASN A 5 16.15 8.43 11.34
C ASN A 5 15.99 6.92 11.06
N LYS A 6 17.07 6.19 10.79
CA LYS A 6 17.05 4.74 10.46
C LYS A 6 17.57 3.90 11.63
N TYR A 7 16.75 2.98 12.15
CA TYR A 7 17.15 1.96 13.14
C TYR A 7 18.03 0.89 12.47
N ARG A 8 19.29 1.25 12.16
CA ARG A 8 20.20 0.37 11.42
C ARG A 8 20.67 -0.77 12.33
N LEU A 9 20.31 -2.00 11.97
CA LEU A 9 20.75 -3.17 12.71
C LEU A 9 22.25 -3.41 12.51
N SER A 10 22.91 -3.80 13.58
CA SER A 10 24.22 -4.41 13.53
C SER A 10 24.15 -5.84 12.98
N ASP A 11 25.26 -6.32 12.41
CA ASP A 11 25.40 -7.72 11.98
C ASP A 11 25.11 -8.72 13.11
N LYS A 12 25.38 -8.33 14.36
CA LYS A 12 25.09 -9.14 15.55
C LYS A 12 23.58 -9.29 15.77
N GLU A 13 22.83 -8.20 15.64
CA GLU A 13 21.37 -8.22 15.77
C GLU A 13 20.76 -9.03 14.64
N ILE A 14 21.14 -8.76 13.38
CA ILE A 14 20.71 -9.55 12.20
C ILE A 14 21.00 -11.03 12.42
N GLY A 15 22.22 -11.37 12.88
CA GLY A 15 22.61 -12.76 13.14
C GLY A 15 21.78 -13.44 14.22
N THR A 16 21.31 -12.69 15.22
CA THR A 16 20.47 -13.22 16.29
C THR A 16 19.07 -13.55 15.76
N ILE A 17 18.41 -12.58 15.10
CA ILE A 17 17.06 -12.77 14.56
C ILE A 17 17.02 -13.80 13.41
N VAL A 18 18.09 -13.92 12.62
CA VAL A 18 18.22 -14.94 11.56
C VAL A 18 18.33 -16.34 12.16
N ARG A 19 19.17 -16.52 13.19
CA ARG A 19 19.30 -17.83 13.85
C ARG A 19 17.99 -18.25 14.50
N GLU A 20 17.28 -17.32 15.12
CA GLU A 20 15.97 -17.58 15.73
C GLU A 20 14.95 -18.02 14.67
N ALA A 21 14.87 -17.30 13.54
CA ALA A 21 13.89 -17.58 12.50
C ALA A 21 14.19 -18.83 11.66
N PHE A 22 15.47 -19.14 11.42
CA PHE A 22 15.87 -20.14 10.42
C PHE A 22 16.79 -21.25 10.93
N GLY A 23 17.33 -21.15 12.14
CA GLY A 23 18.29 -22.12 12.69
C GLY A 23 19.67 -22.12 12.01
N VAL A 24 19.95 -21.14 11.14
CA VAL A 24 21.21 -21.00 10.40
C VAL A 24 21.78 -19.60 10.58
N SER A 25 23.06 -19.40 10.23
CA SER A 25 23.65 -18.06 10.12
C SER A 25 23.34 -17.44 8.75
N PHE A 26 23.67 -16.15 8.59
CA PHE A 26 23.65 -15.48 7.28
C PHE A 26 25.07 -15.28 6.75
N ARG A 27 25.21 -15.31 5.42
CA ARG A 27 26.45 -15.06 4.68
C ARG A 27 26.65 -13.58 4.37
N SER A 28 25.57 -12.88 4.01
CA SER A 28 25.60 -11.46 3.71
C SER A 28 24.24 -10.80 3.94
N ALA A 29 24.26 -9.52 4.27
CA ALA A 29 23.08 -8.67 4.40
C ALA A 29 23.35 -7.34 3.68
N GLY A 30 22.38 -6.88 2.90
CA GLY A 30 22.45 -5.59 2.20
C GLY A 30 21.14 -4.84 2.34
N GLU A 31 21.21 -3.55 2.65
CA GLU A 31 20.04 -2.68 2.73
C GLU A 31 19.40 -2.54 1.34
N LEU A 32 18.08 -2.73 1.28
CA LEU A 32 17.28 -2.40 0.11
C LEU A 32 16.87 -0.93 0.23
N THR A 33 17.44 -0.10 -0.64
CA THR A 33 17.23 1.36 -0.60
C THR A 33 15.97 1.82 -1.36
N ASP A 34 15.28 0.90 -2.03
CA ASP A 34 14.03 1.17 -2.73
C ASP A 34 12.84 1.02 -1.76
N GLY A 35 12.44 2.10 -1.08
CA GLY A 35 11.29 2.10 -0.17
C GLY A 35 11.25 3.32 0.78
N TRP A 36 10.06 3.77 1.17
CA TRP A 36 9.87 5.03 1.92
C TRP A 36 9.50 4.84 3.41
N ALA A 37 8.90 3.71 3.80
CA ALA A 37 8.32 3.50 5.13
C ALA A 37 9.18 2.63 6.07
N ASN A 38 9.48 1.38 5.65
CA ASN A 38 10.20 0.38 6.43
C ASN A 38 11.65 0.24 5.96
N MET A 39 12.58 -0.08 6.88
CA MET A 39 13.90 -0.54 6.44
C MET A 39 13.81 -1.99 6.03
N ALA A 40 14.32 -2.29 4.86
CA ALA A 40 14.38 -3.64 4.34
C ALA A 40 15.83 -4.08 4.08
N TYR A 41 16.15 -5.32 4.39
CA TYR A 41 17.44 -5.95 4.08
C TYR A 41 17.22 -7.17 3.22
N SER A 42 17.99 -7.30 2.14
CA SER A 42 18.19 -8.57 1.44
C SER A 42 19.26 -9.37 2.15
N ILE A 43 18.92 -10.55 2.65
CA ILE A 43 19.82 -11.42 3.40
C ILE A 43 20.00 -12.74 2.65
N VAL A 44 21.26 -13.16 2.50
CA VAL A 44 21.61 -14.48 1.99
C VAL A 44 21.96 -15.37 3.17
N LEU A 45 21.17 -16.43 3.38
CA LEU A 45 21.38 -17.42 4.42
C LEU A 45 22.53 -18.37 4.06
N GLU A 46 23.14 -19.02 5.06
CA GLU A 46 24.24 -19.97 4.80
C GLU A 46 23.81 -21.17 3.94
N ASP A 47 22.54 -21.58 4.04
CA ASP A 47 21.96 -22.64 3.20
C ASP A 47 21.63 -22.21 1.77
N GLY A 48 21.94 -20.96 1.40
CA GLY A 48 21.78 -20.41 0.07
C GLY A 48 20.43 -19.75 -0.21
N ARG A 49 19.46 -19.83 0.72
CA ARG A 49 18.18 -19.09 0.57
C ARG A 49 18.41 -17.58 0.63
N ARG A 50 17.63 -16.84 -0.14
CA ARG A 50 17.58 -15.37 -0.09
C ARG A 50 16.25 -14.92 0.49
N VAL A 51 16.30 -14.07 1.50
CA VAL A 51 15.12 -13.57 2.22
C VAL A 51 15.16 -12.05 2.34
N VAL A 52 14.00 -11.44 2.54
CA VAL A 52 13.88 -10.03 2.91
C VAL A 52 13.52 -9.93 4.38
N LEU A 53 14.26 -9.14 5.13
CA LEU A 53 13.92 -8.69 6.47
C LEU A 53 13.32 -7.30 6.36
N LYS A 54 12.08 -7.10 6.83
CA LYS A 54 11.49 -5.77 7.04
C LYS A 54 11.45 -5.45 8.53
N ILE A 55 11.76 -4.21 8.87
CA ILE A 55 11.80 -3.71 10.24
C ILE A 55 10.92 -2.46 10.33
N ALA A 56 10.07 -2.42 11.35
CA ALA A 56 9.18 -1.31 11.59
C ALA A 56 10.00 -0.02 11.82
N PRO A 57 9.46 1.16 11.46
CA PRO A 57 10.10 2.42 11.79
C PRO A 57 10.25 2.58 13.31
N SER A 58 11.23 3.39 13.72
CA SER A 58 11.42 3.73 15.13
C SER A 58 10.18 4.40 15.72
N ALA A 59 9.88 4.11 16.98
CA ALA A 59 8.67 4.56 17.68
C ALA A 59 8.57 6.09 17.86
N ASP A 60 9.68 6.80 17.70
CA ASP A 60 9.76 8.27 17.75
C ASP A 60 9.41 8.95 16.42
N LYS A 61 9.26 8.19 15.32
CA LYS A 61 8.88 8.76 14.03
C LYS A 61 7.44 9.27 14.09
N ARG A 62 7.28 10.58 13.85
CA ARG A 62 5.95 11.18 13.62
C ARG A 62 5.37 10.58 12.34
N VAL A 63 4.29 9.80 12.49
CA VAL A 63 3.55 9.17 11.40
C VAL A 63 2.13 9.72 11.33
N MET A 64 1.49 9.57 10.17
CA MET A 64 0.08 9.91 9.98
C MET A 64 -0.82 8.89 10.69
N ARG A 65 -2.06 9.28 11.02
CA ARG A 65 -3.03 8.44 11.75
C ARG A 65 -3.31 7.11 11.05
N TYR A 66 -3.33 7.11 9.72
CA TYR A 66 -3.59 5.92 8.91
C TYR A 66 -2.38 4.96 8.84
N GLU A 67 -1.18 5.42 9.22
CA GLU A 67 0.08 4.64 9.19
C GLU A 67 0.33 3.83 10.48
N LYS A 68 -0.65 3.80 11.39
CA LYS A 68 -0.53 3.03 12.63
C LYS A 68 -0.60 1.53 12.35
N ASN A 69 0.31 0.77 12.96
CA ASN A 69 0.37 -0.70 12.88
C ASN A 69 0.55 -1.27 11.46
N MET A 70 1.16 -0.51 10.55
CA MET A 70 1.42 -0.90 9.16
C MET A 70 2.09 -2.27 9.01
N MET A 71 3.10 -2.58 9.83
CA MET A 71 3.76 -3.90 9.78
C MET A 71 2.84 -5.06 10.16
N ARG A 72 2.00 -4.89 11.18
CA ARG A 72 1.02 -5.91 11.57
C ARG A 72 0.01 -6.16 10.46
N THR A 73 -0.50 -5.08 9.88
CA THR A 73 -1.40 -5.11 8.72
C THR A 73 -0.75 -5.84 7.55
N GLU A 74 0.50 -5.52 7.23
CA GLU A 74 1.24 -6.17 6.15
C GLU A 74 1.34 -7.69 6.37
N VAL A 75 1.80 -8.11 7.56
CA VAL A 75 1.98 -9.53 7.88
C VAL A 75 0.66 -10.29 7.83
N GLU A 76 -0.42 -9.73 8.37
CA GLU A 76 -1.74 -10.38 8.35
C GLU A 76 -2.30 -10.49 6.92
N ALA A 77 -2.26 -9.40 6.16
CA ALA A 77 -2.76 -9.37 4.78
C ALA A 77 -1.96 -10.31 3.87
N MET A 78 -0.63 -10.33 4.00
CA MET A 78 0.24 -11.26 3.25
C MET A 78 -0.06 -12.72 3.59
N ARG A 79 -0.27 -13.05 4.88
CA ARG A 79 -0.63 -14.41 5.30
C ARG A 79 -1.98 -14.86 4.73
N LEU A 80 -2.96 -13.96 4.67
CA LEU A 80 -4.24 -14.22 4.01
C LEU A 80 -4.03 -14.45 2.51
N ALA A 81 -3.36 -13.54 1.81
CA ALA A 81 -3.17 -13.62 0.37
C ALA A 81 -2.34 -14.86 -0.05
N ALA A 82 -1.31 -15.20 0.72
CA ALA A 82 -0.47 -16.38 0.48
C ALA A 82 -1.21 -17.72 0.69
N ALA A 83 -2.40 -17.71 1.32
CA ALA A 83 -3.25 -18.89 1.42
C ALA A 83 -3.96 -19.23 0.10
N THR A 84 -3.99 -18.30 -0.87
CA THR A 84 -4.53 -18.57 -2.22
C THR A 84 -3.46 -19.19 -3.11
N PRO A 85 -3.64 -20.44 -3.59
CA PRO A 85 -2.67 -21.06 -4.48
C PRO A 85 -2.46 -20.27 -5.77
N GLY A 86 -1.18 -20.09 -6.14
CA GLY A 86 -0.81 -19.43 -7.39
C GLY A 86 -0.74 -17.91 -7.35
N LEU A 87 -1.08 -17.26 -6.21
CA LEU A 87 -0.80 -15.83 -6.06
C LEU A 87 0.71 -15.62 -5.81
N PRO A 88 1.38 -14.73 -6.56
CA PRO A 88 2.79 -14.46 -6.39
C PRO A 88 3.00 -13.50 -5.21
N VAL A 89 2.68 -13.93 -3.99
CA VAL A 89 2.91 -13.16 -2.75
C VAL A 89 4.05 -13.81 -1.97
N PRO A 90 5.08 -13.06 -1.55
CA PRO A 90 6.16 -13.61 -0.74
C PRO A 90 5.64 -14.30 0.53
N ARG A 91 6.13 -15.50 0.83
CA ARG A 91 5.76 -16.17 2.07
C ARG A 91 6.41 -15.47 3.25
N VAL A 92 5.62 -15.18 4.29
CA VAL A 92 6.15 -14.74 5.59
C VAL A 92 6.70 -15.95 6.36
N TYR A 93 7.98 -15.91 6.72
CA TYR A 93 8.68 -16.97 7.46
C TYR A 93 8.50 -16.84 8.96
N ALA A 94 8.77 -15.65 9.49
CA ALA A 94 8.75 -15.34 10.90
C ALA A 94 8.32 -13.88 11.08
N TYR A 95 7.61 -13.60 12.16
CA TYR A 95 7.22 -12.25 12.56
C TYR A 95 7.33 -12.14 14.08
N ASP A 96 8.07 -11.15 14.55
CA ASP A 96 8.21 -10.80 15.96
C ASP A 96 7.62 -9.40 16.19
N ALA A 97 6.57 -9.34 17.01
CA ALA A 97 5.92 -8.11 17.45
C ALA A 97 6.32 -7.69 18.88
N SER A 98 7.21 -8.46 19.52
CA SER A 98 7.53 -8.33 20.95
C SER A 98 8.53 -7.22 21.24
N CYS A 99 9.30 -6.81 20.23
CA CYS A 99 10.42 -5.87 20.35
C CYS A 99 11.47 -6.32 21.39
N SER A 100 11.58 -7.63 21.66
CA SER A 100 12.44 -8.17 22.71
C SER A 100 13.83 -8.57 22.23
N ILE A 101 13.95 -9.07 20.99
CA ILE A 101 15.22 -9.47 20.38
C ILE A 101 15.93 -8.25 19.78
N ILE A 102 15.16 -7.42 19.07
CA ILE A 102 15.55 -6.08 18.63
C ILE A 102 14.46 -5.11 19.08
N GLY A 103 14.79 -3.84 19.28
CA GLY A 103 13.86 -2.82 19.81
C GLY A 103 12.78 -2.35 18.83
N ALA A 104 12.40 -3.19 17.87
CA ALA A 104 11.40 -2.92 16.84
C ALA A 104 10.70 -4.22 16.42
N GLU A 105 9.49 -4.09 15.90
CA GLU A 105 8.84 -5.21 15.21
C GLU A 105 9.59 -5.54 13.92
N TYR A 106 9.65 -6.83 13.57
CA TYR A 106 10.25 -7.25 12.31
C TYR A 106 9.65 -8.54 11.79
N PHE A 107 9.72 -8.73 10.48
CA PHE A 107 9.40 -10.00 9.86
C PHE A 107 10.35 -10.37 8.73
N PHE A 108 10.42 -11.65 8.43
CA PHE A 108 11.11 -12.20 7.28
C PHE A 108 10.12 -12.69 6.25
N MET A 109 10.40 -12.43 4.97
CA MET A 109 9.64 -12.96 3.85
C MET A 109 10.55 -13.47 2.73
N ASP A 110 9.97 -14.17 1.76
CA ASP A 110 10.68 -14.51 0.51
C ASP A 110 11.24 -13.27 -0.18
N PHE A 111 12.37 -13.46 -0.86
CA PHE A 111 12.84 -12.47 -1.82
C PHE A 111 12.00 -12.56 -3.11
N ALA A 112 11.37 -11.46 -3.50
CA ALA A 112 10.66 -11.36 -4.77
C ALA A 112 11.67 -11.23 -5.93
N GLU A 113 11.74 -12.26 -6.78
CA GLU A 113 12.61 -12.24 -7.96
C GLU A 113 12.10 -11.24 -9.02
N GLY A 114 13.02 -10.75 -9.85
CA GLY A 114 12.69 -9.82 -10.95
C GLY A 114 12.88 -8.35 -10.60
N THR A 115 12.17 -7.49 -11.34
CA THR A 115 12.30 -6.03 -11.27
C THR A 115 10.93 -5.40 -11.04
N ALA A 116 10.86 -4.38 -10.17
CA ALA A 116 9.64 -3.60 -9.97
C ALA A 116 9.17 -2.97 -11.30
N MET A 117 7.87 -3.06 -11.56
CA MET A 117 7.24 -2.65 -12.82
C MET A 117 7.50 -1.17 -13.12
N ASN A 118 7.52 -0.30 -12.11
CA ASN A 118 7.78 1.14 -12.28
C ASN A 118 9.16 1.44 -12.90
N LYS A 119 10.16 0.56 -12.70
CA LYS A 119 11.52 0.72 -13.25
C LYS A 119 11.63 0.27 -14.71
N ILE A 120 10.76 -0.62 -15.16
CA ILE A 120 10.80 -1.18 -16.51
C ILE A 120 9.64 -0.70 -17.38
N ARG A 121 8.62 -0.05 -16.81
CA ARG A 121 7.39 0.35 -17.49
C ARG A 121 7.62 1.08 -18.81
N ASP A 122 8.57 2.02 -18.83
CA ASP A 122 8.83 2.85 -20.00
C ASP A 122 9.58 2.09 -21.11
N SER A 123 10.15 0.92 -20.79
CA SER A 123 10.77 0.00 -21.76
C SER A 123 9.78 -1.02 -22.35
N LEU A 124 8.60 -1.16 -21.76
CA LEU A 124 7.57 -2.11 -22.20
C LEU A 124 6.66 -1.47 -23.25
N SER A 125 6.27 -2.26 -24.25
CA SER A 125 5.19 -1.91 -25.18
C SER A 125 3.85 -1.77 -24.46
N LEU A 126 2.84 -1.24 -25.15
CA LEU A 126 1.48 -1.18 -24.60
C LEU A 126 0.92 -2.59 -24.40
N ASP A 127 1.09 -3.48 -25.39
CA ASP A 127 0.62 -4.87 -25.33
C ASP A 127 1.20 -5.64 -24.13
N GLU A 128 2.50 -5.46 -23.83
CA GLU A 128 3.13 -6.05 -22.64
C GLU A 128 2.55 -5.49 -21.34
N ARG A 129 2.32 -4.16 -21.28
CA ARG A 129 1.69 -3.52 -20.12
C ARG A 129 0.25 -3.98 -19.92
N GLU A 130 -0.51 -4.14 -20.98
CA GLU A 130 -1.87 -4.68 -20.94
C GLU A 130 -1.89 -6.16 -20.53
N ALA A 131 -0.93 -6.97 -21.01
CA ALA A 131 -0.79 -8.36 -20.57
C ALA A 131 -0.54 -8.47 -19.07
N ILE A 132 0.38 -7.66 -18.54
CA ILE A 132 0.66 -7.58 -17.10
C ILE A 132 -0.56 -7.08 -16.32
N ALA A 133 -1.23 -6.03 -16.80
CA ALA A 133 -2.42 -5.50 -16.14
C ALA A 133 -3.57 -6.51 -16.08
N ARG A 134 -3.76 -7.33 -17.13
CA ARG A 134 -4.74 -8.42 -17.14
C ARG A 134 -4.39 -9.51 -16.15
N GLU A 135 -3.11 -9.90 -16.05
CA GLU A 135 -2.66 -10.85 -15.03
C GLU A 135 -2.90 -10.29 -13.62
N LEU A 136 -2.55 -9.02 -13.40
CA LEU A 136 -2.76 -8.33 -12.13
C LEU A 136 -4.23 -8.23 -11.74
N GLY A 137 -5.13 -7.97 -12.69
CA GLY A 137 -6.58 -7.99 -12.46
C GLY A 137 -7.07 -9.33 -11.89
N GLY A 138 -6.54 -10.44 -12.41
CA GLY A 138 -6.84 -11.78 -11.90
C GLY A 138 -6.34 -12.00 -10.46
N TYR A 139 -5.14 -11.51 -10.14
CA TYR A 139 -4.62 -11.56 -8.77
C TYR A 139 -5.40 -10.65 -7.82
N SER A 140 -5.69 -9.41 -8.19
CA SER A 140 -6.52 -8.50 -7.40
C SER A 140 -7.89 -9.09 -7.11
N ARG A 141 -8.55 -9.71 -8.11
CA ARG A 141 -9.82 -10.41 -7.88
C ARG A 141 -9.69 -11.52 -6.83
N SER A 142 -8.59 -12.27 -6.87
CA SER A 142 -8.32 -13.36 -5.94
C SER A 142 -8.04 -12.86 -4.52
N ILE A 143 -7.39 -11.71 -4.38
CA ILE A 143 -7.20 -11.02 -3.09
C ILE A 143 -8.56 -10.48 -2.58
N ASN A 144 -9.32 -9.80 -3.43
CA ASN A 144 -10.62 -9.23 -3.06
C ASN A 144 -11.71 -10.31 -2.83
N ALA A 145 -11.44 -11.57 -3.14
CA ALA A 145 -12.34 -12.68 -2.83
C ALA A 145 -12.37 -13.02 -1.33
N TYR A 146 -11.36 -12.63 -0.55
CA TYR A 146 -11.43 -12.70 0.90
C TYR A 146 -12.48 -11.70 1.39
N LYS A 147 -13.45 -12.18 2.17
CA LYS A 147 -14.55 -11.40 2.72
C LYS A 147 -14.48 -11.32 4.23
N ASN A 148 -15.06 -10.27 4.78
CA ASN A 148 -15.16 -10.08 6.22
C ASN A 148 -16.53 -9.51 6.63
N SER A 149 -16.89 -9.71 7.89
CA SER A 149 -18.17 -9.25 8.46
C SER A 149 -18.21 -7.76 8.78
N PHE A 150 -17.05 -7.10 8.79
CA PHE A 150 -16.90 -5.68 9.05
C PHE A 150 -15.97 -5.03 8.02
N PHE A 151 -16.18 -3.74 7.79
CA PHE A 151 -15.31 -2.85 7.04
C PHE A 151 -14.24 -2.22 7.93
N GLY A 152 -13.12 -1.81 7.35
CA GLY A 152 -12.05 -1.06 8.00
C GLY A 152 -10.79 -1.89 8.30
N SER A 153 -10.15 -1.59 9.41
CA SER A 153 -8.80 -2.07 9.72
C SER A 153 -8.73 -3.59 9.93
N LEU A 154 -7.66 -4.20 9.42
CA LEU A 154 -7.28 -5.58 9.77
C LEU A 154 -6.95 -5.69 11.26
N GLN A 155 -6.46 -4.61 11.90
CA GLN A 155 -6.10 -4.61 13.30
C GLN A 155 -7.31 -4.42 14.22
N PRO A 156 -7.45 -5.20 15.32
CA PRO A 156 -8.57 -5.09 16.27
C PRO A 156 -8.78 -3.70 16.89
N GLU A 157 -7.70 -2.99 17.13
CA GLU A 157 -7.65 -1.63 17.69
C GLU A 157 -7.99 -0.54 16.66
N GLY A 158 -8.05 -0.87 15.38
CA GLY A 158 -8.37 0.07 14.31
C GLY A 158 -9.87 0.30 14.13
N ARG A 159 -10.21 1.24 13.24
CA ARG A 159 -11.60 1.55 12.87
C ARG A 159 -12.25 0.33 12.22
N ARG A 160 -13.33 -0.19 12.81
CA ARG A 160 -14.14 -1.28 12.26
C ARG A 160 -15.63 -0.94 12.36
N LYS A 161 -16.37 -1.08 11.26
CA LYS A 161 -17.80 -0.72 11.16
C LYS A 161 -18.57 -1.67 10.25
N ASP A 162 -19.90 -1.66 10.37
CA ASP A 162 -20.79 -2.48 9.56
C ASP A 162 -21.10 -1.87 8.18
N ASN A 163 -20.72 -0.60 7.97
CA ASN A 163 -20.95 0.11 6.72
C ASN A 163 -19.66 0.78 6.22
N TRP A 164 -19.48 0.80 4.91
CA TRP A 164 -18.29 1.34 4.28
C TRP A 164 -18.22 2.88 4.33
N ALA A 165 -19.37 3.56 4.28
CA ALA A 165 -19.44 5.01 4.28
C ALA A 165 -18.78 5.61 5.54
N GLU A 166 -19.15 5.13 6.74
CA GLU A 166 -18.55 5.56 8.00
C GLU A 166 -17.05 5.25 8.09
N VAL A 167 -16.60 4.14 7.50
CA VAL A 167 -15.17 3.82 7.48
C VAL A 167 -14.42 4.82 6.62
N PHE A 168 -14.89 5.06 5.40
CA PHE A 168 -14.25 5.95 4.46
C PHE A 168 -14.31 7.42 4.92
N GLU A 169 -15.44 7.87 5.46
CA GLU A 169 -15.56 9.19 6.10
C GLU A 169 -14.53 9.34 7.21
N GLY A 170 -14.40 8.36 8.10
CA GLY A 170 -13.39 8.37 9.14
C GLY A 170 -11.94 8.35 8.61
N MET A 171 -11.68 7.67 7.50
CA MET A 171 -10.37 7.69 6.83
C MET A 171 -10.04 9.08 6.28
N MET A 172 -11.02 9.76 5.68
CA MET A 172 -10.89 11.14 5.21
C MET A 172 -10.66 12.11 6.38
N GLU A 173 -11.43 11.97 7.46
CA GLU A 173 -11.28 12.76 8.68
C GLU A 173 -9.87 12.62 9.29
N ASP A 174 -9.32 11.39 9.35
CA ASP A 174 -7.97 11.15 9.87
C ASP A 174 -6.92 11.93 9.09
N VAL A 175 -6.98 11.87 7.75
CA VAL A 175 -6.02 12.56 6.87
C VAL A 175 -6.17 14.07 6.99
N LEU A 176 -7.39 14.59 7.00
CA LEU A 176 -7.63 16.03 7.16
C LEU A 176 -7.18 16.52 8.55
N ALA A 177 -7.39 15.73 9.60
CA ALA A 177 -6.87 16.02 10.94
C ALA A 177 -5.34 16.03 10.96
N ASP A 178 -4.68 15.09 10.29
CA ASP A 178 -3.22 15.07 10.15
C ASP A 178 -2.70 16.34 9.43
N GLY A 179 -3.41 16.80 8.40
CA GLY A 179 -3.11 18.05 7.70
C GLY A 179 -3.22 19.27 8.61
N LYS A 180 -4.31 19.37 9.38
CA LYS A 180 -4.53 20.43 10.38
C LYS A 180 -3.45 20.43 11.46
N ASP A 181 -3.12 19.27 12.03
CA ASP A 181 -2.11 19.10 13.08
C ASP A 181 -0.69 19.40 12.59
N ALA A 182 -0.44 19.26 11.29
CA ALA A 182 0.83 19.59 10.65
C ALA A 182 0.83 21.00 10.02
N SER A 183 -0.25 21.77 10.19
CA SER A 183 -0.43 23.09 9.59
C SER A 183 -0.19 23.12 8.08
N VAL A 184 -0.60 22.06 7.38
CA VAL A 184 -0.48 21.97 5.91
C VAL A 184 -1.47 22.95 5.27
N GLU A 185 -0.96 23.89 4.49
CA GLU A 185 -1.78 24.80 3.69
C GLU A 185 -2.22 24.08 2.42
N LEU A 186 -3.53 23.89 2.27
CA LEU A 186 -4.13 23.33 1.05
C LEU A 186 -4.67 24.47 0.17
N PRO A 187 -4.75 24.26 -1.17
CA PRO A 187 -5.33 25.24 -2.10
C PRO A 187 -6.80 25.62 -1.84
N VAL A 188 -7.49 24.86 -0.98
CA VAL A 188 -8.91 25.00 -0.62
C VAL A 188 -9.03 24.74 0.88
N SER A 189 -10.02 25.35 1.56
CA SER A 189 -10.16 25.16 3.01
C SER A 189 -10.56 23.73 3.37
N TYR A 190 -10.10 23.26 4.54
CA TYR A 190 -10.49 21.95 5.07
C TYR A 190 -12.01 21.77 5.16
N ALA A 191 -12.74 22.82 5.56
CA ALA A 191 -14.20 22.78 5.69
C ALA A 191 -14.91 22.61 4.33
N GLU A 192 -14.38 23.21 3.26
CA GLU A 192 -14.90 23.01 1.90
C GLU A 192 -14.65 21.58 1.41
N ILE A 193 -13.47 21.03 1.71
CA ILE A 193 -13.13 19.64 1.37
C ILE A 193 -14.08 18.66 2.08
N GLU A 194 -14.26 18.82 3.40
CA GLU A 194 -15.19 18.01 4.21
C GLU A 194 -16.61 18.07 3.63
N LYS A 195 -17.08 19.28 3.28
CA LYS A 195 -18.40 19.48 2.68
C LYS A 195 -18.56 18.75 1.34
N GLU A 196 -17.59 18.85 0.44
CA GLU A 196 -17.68 18.19 -0.87
C GLU A 196 -17.62 16.67 -0.74
N VAL A 197 -16.82 16.12 0.18
CA VAL A 197 -16.75 14.67 0.39
C VAL A 197 -18.09 14.13 0.94
N LEU A 198 -18.66 14.80 1.95
CA LEU A 198 -19.96 14.43 2.53
C LEU A 198 -21.10 14.46 1.52
N ARG A 199 -21.05 15.37 0.54
CA ARG A 199 -22.05 15.48 -0.53
C ARG A 199 -22.23 14.18 -1.32
N TYR A 200 -21.21 13.35 -1.40
CA TYR A 200 -21.20 12.12 -2.18
C TYR A 200 -21.23 10.84 -1.34
N GLY A 201 -21.51 10.93 -0.03
CA GLY A 201 -21.56 9.78 0.89
C GLY A 201 -22.51 8.66 0.44
N GLU A 202 -23.63 9.00 -0.22
CA GLU A 202 -24.58 8.02 -0.79
C GLU A 202 -23.93 7.07 -1.80
N LEU A 203 -22.87 7.49 -2.51
CA LEU A 203 -22.14 6.60 -3.44
C LEU A 203 -21.48 5.44 -2.70
N LEU A 204 -21.10 5.63 -1.43
CA LEU A 204 -20.41 4.64 -0.60
C LEU A 204 -21.39 3.63 0.00
N VAL A 205 -22.66 4.02 0.20
CA VAL A 205 -23.73 3.15 0.74
C VAL A 205 -23.98 1.93 -0.16
N ALA A 206 -23.68 2.03 -1.45
CA ALA A 206 -23.82 0.93 -2.40
C ALA A 206 -22.84 -0.23 -2.15
N VAL A 207 -21.79 -0.05 -1.34
CA VAL A 207 -20.85 -1.11 -0.96
C VAL A 207 -21.45 -1.93 0.17
N LYS A 208 -21.76 -3.20 -0.10
CA LYS A 208 -22.44 -4.10 0.85
C LYS A 208 -21.56 -5.22 1.42
N GLU A 209 -20.40 -5.45 0.82
CA GLU A 209 -19.48 -6.51 1.24
C GLU A 209 -18.08 -5.96 1.45
N ALA A 210 -17.50 -6.26 2.61
CA ALA A 210 -16.12 -5.92 2.91
C ALA A 210 -15.19 -6.97 2.28
N SER A 211 -14.32 -6.52 1.37
CA SER A 211 -13.34 -7.35 0.67
C SER A 211 -11.94 -6.99 1.12
N LEU A 212 -10.99 -7.92 1.14
CA LEU A 212 -9.59 -7.57 1.40
C LEU A 212 -9.08 -6.74 0.23
N VAL A 213 -8.67 -5.51 0.49
CA VAL A 213 -8.10 -4.58 -0.50
C VAL A 213 -6.62 -4.42 -0.20
N HIS A 214 -5.75 -4.59 -1.20
CA HIS A 214 -4.32 -4.28 -1.06
C HIS A 214 -4.11 -2.77 -0.96
N TRP A 215 -4.83 -2.03 -1.81
CA TRP A 215 -4.86 -0.57 -1.96
C TRP A 215 -3.58 0.02 -2.54
N ASP A 216 -2.41 -0.35 -2.03
CA ASP A 216 -1.11 0.14 -2.50
C ASP A 216 -0.48 -0.69 -3.63
N LEU A 217 -1.29 -1.26 -4.51
CA LEU A 217 -0.83 -2.16 -5.58
C LEU A 217 -0.46 -1.39 -6.86
N TRP A 218 0.41 -0.39 -6.72
CA TRP A 218 0.96 0.38 -7.84
C TRP A 218 2.21 -0.28 -8.44
N ASP A 219 2.70 0.22 -9.57
CA ASP A 219 3.83 -0.37 -10.32
C ASP A 219 5.11 -0.58 -9.50
N GLY A 220 5.31 0.16 -8.40
CA GLY A 220 6.47 -0.03 -7.51
C GLY A 220 6.40 -1.32 -6.68
N ASN A 221 5.20 -1.82 -6.45
CA ASN A 221 4.91 -2.98 -5.59
C ASN A 221 4.58 -4.25 -6.39
N VAL A 222 4.70 -4.18 -7.73
CA VAL A 222 4.52 -5.31 -8.66
C VAL A 222 5.87 -5.67 -9.27
N PHE A 223 6.37 -6.87 -8.99
CA PHE A 223 7.63 -7.38 -9.52
C PHE A 223 7.37 -8.25 -10.74
N VAL A 224 8.22 -8.08 -11.76
CA VAL A 224 8.14 -8.80 -13.03
C VAL A 224 9.44 -9.54 -13.30
N HIS A 225 9.33 -10.82 -13.62
CA HIS A 225 10.44 -11.68 -14.01
C HIS A 225 10.05 -12.51 -15.24
N GLY A 226 10.88 -12.48 -16.29
CA GLY A 226 10.59 -13.22 -17.52
C GLY A 226 9.26 -12.84 -18.19
N GLY A 227 8.85 -11.57 -18.08
CA GLY A 227 7.61 -11.05 -18.66
C GLY A 227 6.32 -11.44 -17.91
N LYS A 228 6.42 -12.00 -16.70
CA LYS A 228 5.28 -12.35 -15.84
C LYS A 228 5.43 -11.73 -14.46
N ILE A 229 4.31 -11.53 -13.78
CA ILE A 229 4.34 -11.09 -12.39
C ILE A 229 4.97 -12.20 -11.52
N SER A 230 5.98 -11.82 -10.75
CA SER A 230 6.76 -12.71 -9.88
C SER A 230 6.61 -12.36 -8.40
N GLY A 231 6.07 -11.19 -8.07
CA GLY A 231 5.88 -10.76 -6.70
C GLY A 231 4.88 -9.59 -6.57
N LEU A 232 3.95 -9.70 -5.64
CA LEU A 232 3.13 -8.61 -5.12
C LEU A 232 3.58 -8.38 -3.68
N ILE A 233 4.00 -7.16 -3.36
CA ILE A 233 4.60 -6.83 -2.06
C ILE A 233 3.93 -5.61 -1.44
N ASP A 234 4.24 -5.34 -0.17
CA ASP A 234 3.88 -4.11 0.52
C ASP A 234 2.38 -3.96 0.80
N PHE A 235 1.83 -4.96 1.52
CA PHE A 235 0.43 -4.98 1.94
C PHE A 235 0.17 -4.10 3.19
N GLU A 236 1.08 -3.19 3.53
CA GLU A 236 1.02 -2.42 4.78
C GLU A 236 -0.19 -1.48 4.88
N ARG A 237 -0.77 -1.12 3.73
CA ARG A 237 -1.97 -0.28 3.65
C ARG A 237 -3.27 -1.06 3.42
N ALA A 238 -3.24 -2.38 3.56
CA ALA A 238 -4.41 -3.21 3.31
C ALA A 238 -5.55 -2.93 4.31
N PHE A 239 -6.79 -3.08 3.86
CA PHE A 239 -8.00 -2.94 4.68
C PHE A 239 -9.16 -3.81 4.15
N TRP A 240 -10.20 -3.94 4.95
CA TRP A 240 -11.48 -4.55 4.55
C TRP A 240 -12.40 -3.46 3.97
N GLY A 241 -12.64 -3.45 2.66
CA GLY A 241 -13.28 -2.32 2.00
C GLY A 241 -13.86 -2.63 0.63
N ASP A 242 -14.08 -1.55 -0.12
CA ASP A 242 -14.51 -1.62 -1.52
C ASP A 242 -13.33 -1.98 -2.44
N PRO A 243 -13.40 -3.08 -3.22
CA PRO A 243 -12.40 -3.41 -4.23
C PRO A 243 -12.07 -2.28 -5.21
N LEU A 244 -13.00 -1.35 -5.46
CA LEU A 244 -12.73 -0.20 -6.32
C LEU A 244 -11.66 0.74 -5.78
N SER A 245 -11.28 0.63 -4.50
CA SER A 245 -10.15 1.38 -3.97
C SER A 245 -8.80 0.92 -4.55
N GLU A 246 -8.70 -0.27 -5.17
CA GLU A 246 -7.44 -0.74 -5.76
C GLU A 246 -6.86 0.28 -6.77
N PHE A 247 -5.52 0.38 -6.77
CA PHE A 247 -4.79 1.38 -7.56
C PHE A 247 -5.15 1.35 -9.05
N TYR A 248 -5.25 0.16 -9.64
CA TYR A 248 -5.47 -0.03 -11.08
C TYR A 248 -6.88 0.32 -11.56
N PHE A 249 -7.85 0.51 -10.65
CA PHE A 249 -9.14 1.12 -11.02
C PHE A 249 -9.08 2.65 -11.11
N GLY A 250 -8.00 3.26 -10.60
CA GLY A 250 -7.86 4.72 -10.46
C GLY A 250 -7.33 5.43 -11.68
N ARG A 251 -7.23 6.76 -11.57
CA ARG A 251 -6.80 7.64 -12.66
C ARG A 251 -5.36 7.44 -13.14
N PHE A 252 -4.49 6.85 -12.33
CA PHE A 252 -3.08 6.61 -12.70
C PHE A 252 -2.86 5.40 -13.64
N ALA A 253 -3.87 4.54 -13.80
CA ALA A 253 -3.78 3.32 -14.60
C ALA A 253 -4.74 3.29 -15.81
N GLN A 254 -5.25 4.45 -16.25
CA GLN A 254 -6.29 4.52 -17.29
C GLN A 254 -5.89 3.86 -18.62
N ASN A 255 -4.61 3.91 -19.00
CA ASN A 255 -4.11 3.30 -20.23
C ASN A 255 -4.20 1.77 -20.23
N THR A 256 -4.28 1.13 -19.06
CA THR A 256 -4.35 -0.33 -18.91
C THR A 256 -5.62 -0.78 -18.19
N LEU A 257 -6.52 0.15 -17.83
CA LEU A 257 -7.75 -0.13 -17.09
C LEU A 257 -8.63 -1.17 -17.79
N GLY A 258 -8.72 -1.14 -19.11
CA GLY A 258 -9.51 -2.11 -19.89
C GLY A 258 -9.00 -3.54 -19.70
N ALA A 259 -7.69 -3.74 -19.86
CA ALA A 259 -7.06 -5.05 -19.67
C ALA A 259 -7.11 -5.51 -18.20
N PHE A 260 -6.94 -4.60 -17.24
CA PHE A 260 -7.11 -4.90 -15.83
C PHE A 260 -8.54 -5.35 -15.50
N CYS A 261 -9.56 -4.62 -15.99
CA CYS A 261 -10.97 -4.99 -15.82
C CYS A 261 -11.27 -6.37 -16.41
N GLU A 262 -10.75 -6.66 -17.60
CA GLU A 262 -10.88 -7.96 -18.26
C GLU A 262 -10.33 -9.09 -17.37
N GLY A 263 -9.11 -8.92 -16.85
CA GLY A 263 -8.49 -9.88 -15.92
C GLY A 263 -9.22 -10.02 -14.59
N TYR A 264 -9.71 -8.90 -14.07
CA TYR A 264 -10.55 -8.85 -12.87
C TYR A 264 -11.91 -9.53 -13.08
N GLY A 265 -12.36 -9.68 -14.33
CA GLY A 265 -13.62 -10.32 -14.68
C GLY A 265 -14.82 -9.38 -14.72
N ILE A 266 -14.61 -8.08 -14.97
CA ILE A 266 -15.67 -7.09 -15.17
C ILE A 266 -15.53 -6.42 -16.53
N ASN A 267 -16.64 -5.94 -17.09
CA ASN A 267 -16.66 -5.27 -18.39
C ASN A 267 -16.55 -3.74 -18.23
N GLY A 268 -15.49 -3.30 -17.57
CA GLY A 268 -15.28 -1.91 -17.17
C GLY A 268 -16.16 -1.49 -15.98
N LEU A 269 -15.93 -0.27 -15.51
CA LEU A 269 -16.69 0.33 -14.42
C LEU A 269 -18.04 0.84 -14.92
N THR A 270 -19.07 0.74 -14.10
CA THR A 270 -20.35 1.45 -14.29
C THR A 270 -20.19 2.95 -14.00
N GLU A 271 -21.22 3.75 -14.31
CA GLU A 271 -21.22 5.17 -13.98
C GLU A 271 -21.13 5.42 -12.47
N SER A 272 -21.88 4.67 -11.66
CA SER A 272 -21.84 4.80 -10.20
C SER A 272 -20.45 4.45 -9.64
N GLU A 273 -19.82 3.40 -10.17
CA GLU A 273 -18.48 2.98 -9.74
C GLU A 273 -17.40 3.98 -10.16
N ARG A 274 -17.49 4.56 -11.37
CA ARG A 274 -16.62 5.67 -11.78
C ARG A 274 -16.73 6.87 -10.84
N ARG A 275 -17.96 7.26 -10.48
CA ARG A 275 -18.19 8.39 -9.54
C ARG A 275 -17.64 8.08 -8.15
N ARG A 276 -17.82 6.84 -7.66
CA ARG A 276 -17.24 6.39 -6.38
C ARG A 276 -15.71 6.38 -6.44
N ARG A 277 -15.11 5.98 -7.56
CA ARG A 277 -13.65 5.95 -7.73
C ARG A 277 -13.00 7.32 -7.59
N VAL A 278 -13.69 8.40 -8.00
CA VAL A 278 -13.22 9.77 -7.82
C VAL A 278 -13.02 10.11 -6.33
N LEU A 279 -13.86 9.57 -5.43
CA LEU A 279 -13.66 9.74 -3.98
C LEU A 279 -12.34 9.08 -3.52
N TYR A 280 -12.07 7.87 -4.00
CA TYR A 280 -10.83 7.14 -3.65
C TYR A 280 -9.59 7.76 -4.27
N ASP A 281 -9.68 8.33 -5.47
CA ASP A 281 -8.59 9.08 -6.10
C ASP A 281 -8.29 10.34 -5.30
N PHE A 282 -9.33 11.07 -4.91
CA PHE A 282 -9.17 12.29 -4.13
C PHE A 282 -8.63 12.01 -2.71
N TYR A 283 -9.01 10.89 -2.09
CA TYR A 283 -8.41 10.43 -0.84
C TYR A 283 -6.90 10.22 -0.97
N LEU A 284 -6.45 9.54 -2.04
CA LEU A 284 -5.03 9.36 -2.33
C LEU A 284 -4.33 10.70 -2.59
N ASP A 285 -4.96 11.62 -3.32
CA ASP A 285 -4.41 12.95 -3.61
C ASP A 285 -4.19 13.78 -2.33
N LEU A 286 -5.13 13.73 -1.38
CA LEU A 286 -4.99 14.34 -0.07
C LEU A 286 -3.80 13.76 0.71
N ILE A 287 -3.68 12.44 0.71
CA ILE A 287 -2.56 11.74 1.36
C ILE A 287 -1.24 12.20 0.77
N MET A 288 -1.09 12.18 -0.55
CA MET A 288 0.16 12.57 -1.22
C MET A 288 0.60 14.01 -0.86
N VAL A 289 -0.35 14.93 -0.72
CA VAL A 289 -0.03 16.31 -0.30
C VAL A 289 0.38 16.38 1.17
N ILE A 290 -0.40 15.78 2.06
CA ILE A 290 -0.17 15.90 3.51
C ILE A 290 1.08 15.12 3.93
N GLU A 291 1.33 13.96 3.31
CA GLU A 291 2.53 13.16 3.51
C GLU A 291 3.81 13.94 3.23
N CYS A 292 3.82 14.90 2.31
CA CYS A 292 5.01 15.70 2.01
C CYS A 292 5.60 16.33 3.28
N THR A 293 4.75 16.81 4.19
CA THR A 293 5.17 17.38 5.47
C THR A 293 5.62 16.31 6.46
N TYR A 294 4.90 15.19 6.58
CA TYR A 294 5.27 14.11 7.50
C TYR A 294 6.56 13.38 7.09
N ARG A 295 6.84 13.31 5.79
CA ARG A 295 8.05 12.68 5.24
C ARG A 295 9.23 13.64 5.09
N ASN A 296 9.05 14.94 5.40
CA ASN A 296 10.05 15.99 5.20
C ASN A 296 10.63 15.96 3.77
N TYR A 297 9.79 15.85 2.75
CA TYR A 297 10.28 15.84 1.37
C TYR A 297 10.91 17.18 1.00
N GLU A 298 12.16 17.15 0.54
CA GLU A 298 12.89 18.35 0.11
C GLU A 298 12.74 18.62 -1.40
N SER A 299 12.29 17.61 -2.16
CA SER A 299 12.12 17.72 -3.61
C SER A 299 10.94 18.64 -3.95
N LYS A 300 11.26 19.84 -4.42
CA LYS A 300 10.27 20.82 -4.87
C LYS A 300 9.39 20.30 -6.01
N ASP A 301 9.97 19.49 -6.91
CA ASP A 301 9.23 18.91 -8.03
C ASP A 301 8.20 17.88 -7.55
N HIS A 302 8.56 17.06 -6.56
CA HIS A 302 7.63 16.10 -5.97
C HIS A 302 6.49 16.80 -5.22
N ILE A 303 6.81 17.81 -4.40
CA ILE A 303 5.78 18.62 -3.71
C ILE A 303 4.85 19.29 -4.72
N LYS A 304 5.41 19.92 -5.75
CA LYS A 304 4.62 20.58 -6.81
C LYS A 304 3.72 19.58 -7.53
N TRP A 305 4.22 18.37 -7.81
CA TRP A 305 3.44 17.30 -8.42
C TRP A 305 2.29 16.84 -7.51
N ALA A 306 2.53 16.64 -6.21
CA ALA A 306 1.49 16.26 -5.25
C ALA A 306 0.38 17.33 -5.16
N TYR A 307 0.74 18.61 -5.05
CA TYR A 307 -0.23 19.71 -5.05
C TYR A 307 -0.98 19.83 -6.40
N GLY A 308 -0.30 19.58 -7.52
CA GLY A 308 -0.93 19.54 -8.84
C GLY A 308 -2.01 18.45 -8.93
N ASN A 309 -1.70 17.25 -8.43
CA ASN A 309 -2.64 16.14 -8.34
C ASN A 309 -3.85 16.49 -7.47
N PHE A 310 -3.64 17.09 -6.30
CA PHE A 310 -4.72 17.55 -5.45
C PHE A 310 -5.67 18.53 -6.16
N VAL A 311 -5.12 19.52 -6.87
CA VAL A 311 -5.96 20.50 -7.60
C VAL A 311 -6.78 19.82 -8.71
N GLU A 312 -6.19 18.86 -9.43
CA GLU A 312 -6.89 18.09 -10.45
C GLU A 312 -7.98 17.19 -9.84
N GLY A 313 -7.64 16.41 -8.82
CA GLY A 313 -8.56 15.53 -8.10
C GLY A 313 -9.74 16.30 -7.49
N TYR A 314 -9.48 17.47 -6.90
CA TYR A 314 -10.54 18.32 -6.35
C TYR A 314 -11.49 18.83 -7.44
N LYS A 315 -10.98 19.21 -8.62
CA LYS A 315 -11.84 19.59 -9.75
C LYS A 315 -12.72 18.43 -10.21
N HIS A 316 -12.17 17.21 -10.28
CA HIS A 316 -12.95 16.03 -10.62
C HIS A 316 -14.05 15.76 -9.58
N LEU A 317 -13.73 15.88 -8.29
CA LEU A 317 -14.71 15.75 -7.20
C LEU A 317 -15.86 16.77 -7.34
N GLN A 318 -15.55 18.02 -7.67
CA GLN A 318 -16.55 19.07 -7.87
C GLN A 318 -17.45 18.84 -9.10
N SER A 319 -16.99 18.03 -10.06
CA SER A 319 -17.69 17.76 -11.32
C SER A 319 -18.55 16.48 -11.32
N LEU A 320 -18.60 15.76 -10.20
CA LEU A 320 -19.40 14.53 -10.02
C LEU A 320 -20.92 14.75 -10.08
#